data_AF-A0A5D8YWT9-F1
#
_entry.id   AF-A0A5D8YWT9-F1
#
_cell.length_a   1.000
_cell.length_b   1.000
_cell.length_c   1.000
_cell.angle_alpha   90.00
_cell.angle_beta   90.00
_cell.angle_gamma   90.00
#
_symmetry.space_group_name_H-M   'P 1'
#
loop_
_entity.id
_entity.type
_entity.pdbx_description
1 polymer ?
#
loop_
_entity_poly.entity_id
_entity_poly.type
_entity_poly.pdbx_seq_one_letter_code
_entity_poly.pdbx_strand_id
1 'polypeptide(L)'
;MKSMFFAVALAVSLPASAAAPTEAQAREIEHLFGFDTMLGVVVQHMAAQMDEPSMTQTQKSCVASSVGASIEQRLLKSLSTSFADGENIEAWKRFGATGGGGRMLKLLQGTMMAVANDTKAPDIGPELETFSPSERQDLVAFMQTPAAAVLQSGLSKNLNLDGAETEAMRQQVVAACGLQKR
;
A
#
# COMPACT_ATOMS: atom_id res chain seq x y z
N MET A 1 25.60 -11.92 -62.90
CA MET A 1 25.60 -12.59 -61.57
C MET A 1 24.93 -11.64 -60.58
N LYS A 2 23.87 -12.11 -59.91
CA LYS A 2 22.95 -11.33 -59.08
C LYS A 2 23.60 -10.93 -57.75
N SER A 3 23.56 -9.64 -57.43
CA SER A 3 23.86 -9.09 -56.11
C SER A 3 22.84 -9.62 -55.09
N MET A 4 23.33 -10.25 -54.01
CA MET A 4 22.52 -10.53 -52.82
C MET A 4 22.66 -9.37 -51.83
N PHE A 5 21.59 -8.63 -51.61
CA PHE A 5 21.47 -7.69 -50.50
C PHE A 5 20.94 -8.45 -49.28
N PHE A 6 21.75 -8.57 -48.23
CA PHE A 6 21.28 -8.95 -46.90
C PHE A 6 20.60 -7.74 -46.26
N ALA A 7 19.28 -7.75 -46.19
CA ALA A 7 18.52 -6.80 -45.38
C ALA A 7 18.57 -7.26 -43.92
N VAL A 8 19.45 -6.63 -43.13
CA VAL A 8 19.44 -6.74 -41.67
C VAL A 8 18.24 -5.95 -41.16
N ALA A 9 17.18 -6.66 -40.78
CA ALA A 9 16.06 -6.07 -40.06
C ALA A 9 16.50 -5.77 -38.62
N LEU A 10 16.89 -4.53 -38.35
CA LEU A 10 16.98 -3.99 -37.00
C LEU A 10 15.57 -3.98 -36.40
N ALA A 11 15.25 -4.99 -35.58
CA ALA A 11 14.12 -4.92 -34.68
C ALA A 11 14.40 -3.78 -33.68
N VAL A 12 13.74 -2.64 -33.89
CA VAL A 12 13.73 -1.54 -32.94
C VAL A 12 12.94 -2.01 -31.73
N SER A 13 13.62 -2.59 -30.74
CA SER A 13 13.07 -2.81 -29.42
C SER A 13 12.87 -1.44 -28.76
N LEU A 14 11.71 -0.84 -28.99
CA LEU A 14 11.25 0.31 -28.23
C LEU A 14 11.34 -0.06 -26.73
N PRO A 15 11.92 0.79 -25.88
CA PRO A 15 11.88 0.55 -24.45
C PRO A 15 10.41 0.44 -24.06
N ALA A 16 10.01 -0.71 -23.51
CA ALA A 16 8.72 -0.88 -22.87
C ALA A 16 8.62 0.26 -21.86
N SER A 17 7.81 1.27 -22.17
CA SER A 17 7.62 2.40 -21.28
C SER A 17 6.93 1.84 -20.05
N ALA A 18 7.63 1.84 -18.92
CA ALA A 18 7.09 1.50 -17.61
C ALA A 18 5.75 2.20 -17.44
N ALA A 19 4.67 1.42 -17.43
CA ALA A 19 3.32 1.97 -17.29
C ALA A 19 3.07 2.22 -15.82
N ALA A 20 2.58 3.43 -15.49
CA ALA A 20 2.16 3.74 -14.14
C ALA A 20 1.13 2.69 -13.66
N PRO A 21 1.19 2.27 -12.39
CA PRO A 21 0.23 1.34 -11.83
C PRO A 21 -1.22 1.78 -12.04
N THR A 22 -2.08 0.86 -12.45
CA THR A 22 -3.53 1.05 -12.43
C THR A 22 -4.04 1.10 -10.98
N GLU A 23 -5.24 1.65 -10.77
CA GLU A 23 -5.88 1.62 -9.44
C GLU A 23 -6.09 0.18 -8.95
N ALA A 24 -6.46 -0.74 -9.85
CA ALA A 24 -6.61 -2.15 -9.50
C ALA A 24 -5.29 -2.74 -8.96
N GLN A 25 -4.17 -2.46 -9.62
CA GLN A 25 -2.85 -2.89 -9.14
C GLN A 25 -2.47 -2.22 -7.81
N ALA A 26 -2.84 -0.95 -7.61
CA ALA A 26 -2.64 -0.26 -6.34
C ALA A 26 -3.44 -0.91 -5.19
N ARG A 27 -4.66 -1.39 -5.46
CA ARG A 27 -5.47 -2.15 -4.50
C ARG A 27 -4.90 -3.55 -4.23
N GLU A 28 -4.36 -4.20 -5.25
CA GLU A 28 -3.68 -5.49 -5.05
C GLU A 28 -2.49 -5.36 -4.11
N ILE A 29 -1.67 -4.30 -4.26
CA ILE A 29 -0.53 -4.08 -3.39
C ILE A 29 -0.96 -3.61 -2.00
N GLU A 30 -2.01 -2.80 -1.89
CA GLU A 30 -2.66 -2.45 -0.63
C GLU A 30 -3.04 -3.71 0.16
N HIS A 31 -3.73 -4.65 -0.49
CA HIS A 31 -4.14 -5.92 0.08
C HIS A 31 -2.95 -6.82 0.40
N LEU A 32 -1.93 -6.87 -0.47
CA LEU A 32 -0.73 -7.67 -0.24
C LEU A 32 -0.01 -7.27 1.05
N PHE A 33 0.03 -5.98 1.36
CA PHE A 33 0.56 -5.49 2.62
C PHE A 33 -0.48 -5.47 3.76
N GLY A 34 -1.76 -5.76 3.51
CA GLY A 34 -2.81 -5.76 4.53
C GLY A 34 -3.18 -4.38 5.04
N PHE A 35 -2.94 -3.34 4.24
CA PHE A 35 -3.31 -1.97 4.61
C PHE A 35 -4.84 -1.80 4.68
N ASP A 36 -5.59 -2.51 3.84
CA ASP A 36 -7.06 -2.55 3.84
C ASP A 36 -7.62 -3.00 5.20
N THR A 37 -7.06 -4.09 5.74
CA THR A 37 -7.44 -4.68 7.02
C THR A 37 -7.04 -3.76 8.17
N MET A 38 -5.82 -3.21 8.11
CA MET A 38 -5.32 -2.25 9.09
C MET A 38 -6.21 -1.00 9.16
N LEU A 39 -6.55 -0.42 8.01
CA LEU A 39 -7.39 0.77 7.94
C LEU A 39 -8.79 0.51 8.49
N GLY A 40 -9.36 -0.66 8.22
CA GLY A 40 -10.62 -1.10 8.82
C GLY A 40 -10.58 -1.07 10.36
N VAL A 41 -9.49 -1.56 10.97
CA VAL A 41 -9.29 -1.52 12.43
C VAL A 41 -9.11 -0.09 12.95
N VAL A 42 -8.29 0.73 12.28
CA VAL A 42 -8.09 2.14 12.66
C VAL A 42 -9.40 2.93 12.60
N VAL A 43 -10.22 2.73 11.57
CA VAL A 43 -11.53 3.36 11.44
C VAL A 43 -12.47 2.94 12.57
N GLN A 44 -12.47 1.65 12.94
CA GLN A 44 -13.27 1.17 14.07
C GLN A 44 -12.82 1.79 15.40
N HIS A 45 -11.52 1.83 15.66
CA HIS A 45 -10.97 2.49 16.86
C HIS A 45 -11.29 3.98 16.90
N MET A 46 -11.14 4.68 15.78
CA MET A 46 -11.51 6.09 15.67
C MET A 46 -12.98 6.32 16.00
N ALA A 47 -13.89 5.48 15.49
CA ALA A 47 -15.32 5.58 15.82
C ALA A 47 -15.60 5.32 17.31
N ALA A 48 -14.90 4.35 17.91
CA ALA A 48 -15.10 3.95 19.30
C ALA A 48 -14.51 4.96 20.31
N GLN A 49 -13.39 5.59 19.97
CA GLN A 49 -12.68 6.54 20.82
C GLN A 49 -13.17 7.99 20.67
N MET A 50 -14.07 8.26 19.71
CA MET A 50 -14.60 9.60 19.48
C MET A 50 -15.48 10.07 20.64
N ASP A 51 -14.90 10.89 21.52
CA ASP A 51 -15.59 11.50 22.66
C ASP A 51 -16.29 12.81 22.26
N GLU A 52 -17.33 12.69 21.43
CA GLU A 52 -18.21 13.81 21.09
C GLU A 52 -19.64 13.51 21.56
N PRO A 53 -20.06 14.06 22.71
CA PRO A 53 -21.40 13.85 23.27
C PRO A 53 -22.53 14.32 22.35
N SER A 54 -22.20 15.24 21.43
CA SER A 54 -23.14 15.79 20.46
C SER A 54 -23.41 14.87 19.26
N MET A 55 -22.65 13.79 19.09
CA MET A 55 -22.79 12.84 17.99
C MET A 55 -23.40 11.53 18.45
N THR A 56 -24.38 11.04 17.69
CA THR A 56 -24.87 9.66 17.81
C THR A 56 -23.81 8.65 17.35
N GLN A 57 -23.93 7.39 17.76
CA GLN A 57 -23.00 6.34 17.29
C GLN A 57 -22.99 6.22 15.75
N THR A 58 -24.15 6.37 15.10
CA THR A 58 -24.25 6.37 13.63
C THR A 58 -23.46 7.52 13.01
N GLN A 59 -23.52 8.73 13.60
CA GLN A 59 -22.72 9.87 13.13
C GLN A 59 -21.23 9.63 13.34
N LYS A 60 -20.81 9.11 14.51
CA LYS A 60 -19.40 8.76 14.79
C LYS A 60 -18.86 7.74 13.77
N SER A 61 -19.62 6.68 13.52
CA SER A 61 -19.28 5.68 12.50
C SER A 61 -19.23 6.28 11.09
N CYS A 62 -20.17 7.16 10.72
CA CYS A 62 -20.14 7.84 9.42
C CYS A 62 -18.89 8.70 9.25
N VAL A 63 -18.54 9.50 10.27
CA VAL A 63 -17.34 10.35 10.27
C VAL A 63 -16.10 9.48 10.11
N ALA A 64 -15.99 8.43 10.93
CA ALA A 64 -14.86 7.54 10.91
C ALA A 64 -14.68 6.86 9.54
N SER A 65 -15.75 6.34 8.95
CA SER A 65 -15.72 5.73 7.61
C SER A 65 -15.37 6.72 6.51
N SER A 66 -15.87 7.97 6.59
CA SER A 66 -15.60 9.01 5.60
C SER A 66 -14.14 9.46 5.63
N VAL A 67 -13.58 9.60 6.84
CA VAL A 67 -12.14 9.85 7.03
C VAL A 67 -11.33 8.65 6.54
N GLY A 68 -11.75 7.42 6.87
CA GLY A 68 -11.13 6.18 6.39
C GLY A 68 -11.03 6.12 4.88
N ALA A 69 -12.13 6.35 4.15
CA ALA A 69 -12.14 6.36 2.69
C ALA A 69 -11.21 7.42 2.09
N SER A 70 -11.10 8.59 2.75
CA SER A 70 -10.18 9.64 2.33
C SER A 70 -8.70 9.23 2.50
N ILE A 71 -8.39 8.53 3.59
CA ILE A 71 -7.06 7.97 3.85
C ILE A 71 -6.74 6.86 2.85
N GLU A 72 -7.68 5.96 2.56
CA GLU A 72 -7.54 4.88 1.57
C GLU A 72 -7.15 5.44 0.19
N GLN A 73 -7.88 6.44 -0.29
CA GLN A 73 -7.60 7.07 -1.59
C GLN A 73 -6.19 7.68 -1.66
N ARG A 74 -5.73 8.29 -0.57
CA ARG A 74 -4.36 8.85 -0.48
C ARG A 74 -3.32 7.75 -0.44
N LEU A 75 -3.59 6.68 0.30
CA LEU A 75 -2.73 5.51 0.34
C LEU A 75 -2.58 4.90 -1.05
N LEU A 76 -3.68 4.66 -1.78
CA LEU A 76 -3.66 4.13 -3.14
C LEU A 76 -2.83 5.02 -4.07
N LYS A 77 -3.02 6.34 -4.01
CA LYS A 77 -2.20 7.29 -4.78
C LYS A 77 -0.72 7.23 -4.40
N SER A 78 -0.42 7.11 -3.12
CA SER A 78 0.95 6.99 -2.61
C SER A 78 1.60 5.69 -3.08
N LEU A 79 0.86 4.58 -3.07
CA LEU A 79 1.30 3.28 -3.56
C LEU A 79 1.58 3.33 -5.06
N SER A 80 0.66 3.86 -5.88
CA SER A 80 0.90 4.05 -7.32
C SER A 80 2.16 4.87 -7.59
N THR A 81 2.38 5.94 -6.82
CA THR A 81 3.55 6.82 -6.97
C THR A 81 4.84 6.13 -6.55
N SER A 82 4.83 5.44 -5.41
CA SER A 82 6.02 4.80 -4.84
C SER A 82 6.46 3.60 -5.68
N PHE A 83 5.50 2.82 -6.17
CA PHE A 83 5.78 1.68 -7.03
C PHE A 83 6.23 2.12 -8.42
N ALA A 84 5.74 3.27 -8.91
CA ALA A 84 6.07 3.94 -10.17
C ALA A 84 5.81 3.14 -11.46
N ASP A 85 5.88 1.81 -11.40
CA ASP A 85 5.75 0.85 -12.48
C ASP A 85 4.91 -0.36 -11.99
N GLY A 86 3.94 -0.78 -12.80
CA GLY A 86 3.16 -1.99 -12.55
C GLY A 86 4.01 -3.26 -12.46
N GLU A 87 5.17 -3.31 -13.12
CA GLU A 87 6.10 -4.46 -13.00
C GLU A 87 6.66 -4.63 -11.59
N ASN A 88 6.83 -3.54 -10.84
CA ASN A 88 7.23 -3.62 -9.44
C ASN A 88 6.14 -4.28 -8.60
N ILE A 89 4.86 -4.00 -8.88
CA ILE A 89 3.74 -4.64 -8.20
C ILE A 89 3.71 -6.13 -8.50
N GLU A 90 3.89 -6.52 -9.77
CA GLU A 90 3.96 -7.93 -10.15
C GLU A 90 5.16 -8.66 -9.55
N ALA A 91 6.30 -7.98 -9.39
CA ALA A 91 7.47 -8.54 -8.70
C ALA A 91 7.17 -8.81 -7.21
N TRP A 92 6.50 -7.89 -6.52
CA TRP A 92 6.05 -8.08 -5.13
C TRP A 92 5.02 -9.21 -5.00
N LYS A 93 4.09 -9.33 -5.96
CA LYS A 93 3.13 -10.46 -6.01
C LYS A 93 3.83 -11.79 -6.18
N ARG A 94 4.76 -11.89 -7.14
CA ARG A 94 5.58 -13.08 -7.38
C ARG A 94 6.39 -13.45 -6.14
N PHE A 95 7.01 -12.47 -5.49
CA PHE A 95 7.72 -12.67 -4.24
C PHE A 95 6.80 -13.20 -3.14
N GLY A 96 5.63 -12.59 -2.95
CA GLY A 96 4.65 -13.04 -1.95
C GLY A 96 4.12 -14.46 -2.16
N ALA A 97 4.21 -14.99 -3.38
CA ALA A 97 3.87 -16.37 -3.70
C ALA A 97 5.00 -17.39 -3.38
N THR A 98 6.21 -16.93 -3.10
CA THR A 98 7.32 -17.79 -2.65
C THR A 98 7.17 -18.16 -1.17
N GLY A 99 7.89 -19.17 -0.70
CA GLY A 99 7.87 -19.55 0.71
C GLY A 99 8.39 -18.41 1.59
N GLY A 100 9.56 -17.86 1.26
CA GLY A 100 10.17 -16.78 2.03
C GLY A 100 9.40 -15.47 1.94
N GLY A 101 8.96 -15.09 0.74
CA GLY A 101 8.22 -13.85 0.58
C GLY A 101 6.83 -13.87 1.19
N GLY A 102 6.09 -14.97 1.07
CA GLY A 102 4.80 -15.13 1.74
C GLY A 102 4.94 -15.06 3.26
N ARG A 103 5.99 -15.64 3.83
CA ARG A 103 6.26 -15.55 5.27
C ARG A 103 6.67 -14.14 5.70
N MET A 104 7.52 -13.47 4.94
CA MET A 104 7.94 -12.09 5.22
C MET A 104 6.76 -11.11 5.18
N LEU A 105 5.89 -11.22 4.17
CA LEU A 105 4.70 -10.37 4.07
C LEU A 105 3.75 -10.58 5.25
N LYS A 106 3.57 -11.81 5.72
CA LYS A 106 2.79 -12.09 6.93
C LYS A 106 3.38 -11.44 8.19
N LEU A 107 4.71 -11.42 8.33
CA LEU A 107 5.37 -10.72 9.44
C LEU A 107 5.10 -9.21 9.36
N LEU A 108 5.23 -8.61 8.17
CA LEU A 108 4.95 -7.19 7.94
C LEU A 108 3.48 -6.84 8.23
N GLN A 109 2.54 -7.66 7.75
CA GLN A 109 1.12 -7.53 8.07
C GLN A 109 0.87 -7.61 9.58
N GLY A 110 1.51 -8.56 10.27
CA GLY A 110 1.45 -8.69 11.72
C GLY A 110 1.96 -7.45 12.46
N THR A 111 3.08 -6.87 12.01
CA THR A 111 3.61 -5.59 12.51
C THR A 111 2.62 -4.46 12.34
N MET A 112 2.03 -4.30 11.16
CA MET A 112 1.05 -3.24 10.92
C MET A 112 -0.21 -3.41 11.74
N MET A 113 -0.72 -4.64 11.87
CA MET A 113 -1.88 -4.92 12.71
C MET A 113 -1.58 -4.70 14.19
N ALA A 114 -0.36 -4.97 14.65
CA ALA A 114 0.02 -4.67 16.02
C ALA A 114 -0.02 -3.15 16.29
N VAL A 115 0.50 -2.34 15.35
CA VAL A 115 0.41 -0.87 15.39
C VAL A 115 -1.04 -0.40 15.39
N ALA A 116 -1.89 -0.94 14.50
CA ALA A 116 -3.30 -0.57 14.42
C ALA A 116 -4.09 -0.85 15.71
N ASN A 117 -3.68 -1.87 16.46
CA ASN A 117 -4.29 -2.26 17.73
C ASN A 117 -3.61 -1.65 18.96
N ASP A 118 -2.60 -0.78 18.78
CA ASP A 118 -1.77 -0.25 19.86
C ASP A 118 -1.16 -1.36 20.75
N THR A 119 -0.66 -2.40 20.09
CA THR A 119 0.00 -3.55 20.72
C THR A 119 1.45 -3.67 20.28
N LYS A 120 2.24 -4.43 21.03
CA LYS A 120 3.66 -4.63 20.71
C LYS A 120 3.81 -5.36 19.38
N ALA A 121 4.47 -4.72 18.41
CA ALA A 121 4.84 -5.34 17.15
C ALA A 121 5.80 -6.53 17.35
N PRO A 122 5.67 -7.59 16.53
CA PRO A 122 6.65 -8.67 16.51
C PRO A 122 8.03 -8.13 16.12
N ASP A 123 9.07 -8.68 16.74
CA ASP A 123 10.44 -8.42 16.35
C ASP A 123 10.78 -9.27 15.11
N ILE A 124 11.06 -8.61 14.00
CA ILE A 124 11.32 -9.26 12.72
C ILE A 124 12.70 -9.95 12.74
N GLY A 125 13.67 -9.44 13.52
CA GLY A 125 15.04 -9.95 13.53
C GLY A 125 15.13 -11.44 13.89
N PRO A 126 14.64 -11.85 15.08
CA PRO A 126 14.62 -13.25 15.49
C PRO A 126 13.76 -14.13 14.57
N GLU A 127 12.66 -13.60 14.04
CA GLU A 127 11.80 -14.35 13.12
C GLU A 127 12.53 -14.73 11.83
N LEU A 128 13.37 -13.84 11.29
CA LEU A 128 14.17 -14.12 10.09
C LEU A 128 15.19 -15.25 10.29
N GLU A 129 15.68 -15.46 11.52
CA GLU A 129 16.62 -16.56 11.83
C GLU A 129 15.96 -17.93 11.67
N THR A 130 14.64 -18.00 11.88
CA THR A 130 13.86 -19.24 11.79
C THR A 130 13.44 -19.59 10.36
N PHE A 131 13.84 -18.79 9.36
CA PHE A 131 13.58 -19.12 7.95
C PHE A 131 14.45 -20.32 7.54
N SER A 132 13.90 -21.20 6.72
CA SER A 132 14.66 -22.26 6.06
C SER A 132 15.67 -21.67 5.06
N PRO A 133 16.68 -22.45 4.62
CA PRO A 133 17.62 -22.00 3.61
C PRO A 133 16.97 -21.52 2.31
N SER A 134 15.93 -22.22 1.82
CA SER A 134 15.20 -21.83 0.60
C SER A 134 14.41 -20.53 0.80
N GLU A 135 13.75 -20.37 1.95
CA GLU A 135 13.02 -19.13 2.24
C GLU A 135 13.97 -17.92 2.33
N ARG A 136 15.16 -18.09 2.93
CA ARG A 136 16.18 -17.02 2.92
C ARG A 136 16.68 -16.71 1.50
N GLN A 137 16.80 -17.72 0.64
CA GLN A 137 17.19 -17.52 -0.75
C GLN A 137 16.13 -16.70 -1.51
N ASP A 138 14.84 -16.94 -1.26
CA ASP A 138 13.76 -16.13 -1.83
C ASP A 138 13.91 -14.65 -1.44
N LEU A 139 14.20 -14.37 -0.16
CA LEU A 139 14.44 -13.00 0.33
C LEU A 139 15.63 -12.36 -0.37
N VAL A 140 16.77 -13.05 -0.40
CA VAL A 140 18.01 -12.53 -1.02
C VAL A 140 17.79 -12.26 -2.51
N ALA A 141 17.14 -13.19 -3.23
CA ALA A 141 16.84 -13.02 -4.64
C ALA A 141 15.94 -11.82 -4.89
N PHE A 142 14.90 -11.63 -4.07
CA PHE A 142 14.01 -10.48 -4.18
C PHE A 142 14.71 -9.16 -3.86
N MET A 143 15.53 -9.11 -2.81
CA MET A 143 16.26 -7.90 -2.39
C MET A 143 17.27 -7.41 -3.44
N GLN A 144 17.66 -8.25 -4.39
CA GLN A 144 18.51 -7.88 -5.53
C GLN A 144 17.72 -7.25 -6.69
N THR A 145 16.38 -7.22 -6.62
CA THR A 145 15.53 -6.64 -7.66
C THR A 145 15.30 -5.14 -7.44
N PRO A 146 15.03 -4.36 -8.50
CA PRO A 146 14.60 -2.96 -8.36
C PRO A 146 13.33 -2.79 -7.52
N ALA A 147 12.43 -3.76 -7.53
CA ALA A 147 11.17 -3.71 -6.81
C ALA A 147 11.35 -3.66 -5.27
N ALA A 148 12.42 -4.23 -4.74
CA ALA A 148 12.72 -4.17 -3.31
C ALA A 148 13.07 -2.75 -2.83
N ALA A 149 13.57 -1.88 -3.71
CA ALA A 149 13.90 -0.49 -3.39
C ALA A 149 12.65 0.40 -3.22
N VAL A 150 11.48 -0.05 -3.69
CA VAL A 150 10.23 0.73 -3.66
C VAL A 150 9.89 1.18 -2.23
N LEU A 151 10.01 0.28 -1.25
CA LEU A 151 9.68 0.61 0.16
C LEU A 151 10.65 1.61 0.80
N GLN A 152 11.85 1.78 0.24
CA GLN A 152 12.83 2.76 0.72
C GLN A 152 12.49 4.20 0.29
N SER A 153 11.70 4.36 -0.78
CA SER A 153 11.33 5.68 -1.33
C SER A 153 10.31 6.45 -0.46
N GLY A 154 9.72 5.78 0.52
CA GLY A 154 8.91 6.33 1.60
C GLY A 154 7.43 6.54 1.21
N LEU A 155 6.57 5.66 1.74
CA LEU A 155 5.10 5.74 1.58
C LEU A 155 4.47 6.98 2.24
N SER A 156 5.17 7.61 3.18
CA SER A 156 4.64 8.67 4.05
C SER A 156 4.51 10.05 3.40
N LYS A 157 5.21 10.30 2.28
CA LYS A 157 5.25 11.65 1.67
C LYS A 157 3.89 12.15 1.18
N ASN A 158 2.97 11.24 0.85
CA ASN A 158 1.65 11.58 0.30
C ASN A 158 0.48 11.31 1.26
N LEU A 159 0.76 10.93 2.51
CA LEU A 159 -0.28 10.60 3.50
C LEU A 159 -0.69 11.79 4.37
N ASN A 160 0.13 12.85 4.44
CA ASN A 160 -0.20 14.04 5.20
C ASN A 160 -1.19 14.92 4.43
N LEU A 161 -2.22 15.41 5.13
CA LEU A 161 -3.11 16.46 4.66
C LEU A 161 -2.50 17.83 4.94
N ASP A 162 -2.54 18.74 3.98
CA ASP A 162 -2.33 20.16 4.29
C ASP A 162 -3.59 20.78 4.93
N GLY A 163 -3.48 22.04 5.38
CA GLY A 163 -4.59 22.72 6.06
C GLY A 163 -5.83 22.92 5.18
N ALA A 164 -5.65 23.13 3.87
CA ALA A 164 -6.75 23.32 2.94
C ALA A 164 -7.46 22.00 2.63
N GLU A 165 -6.69 20.92 2.44
CA GLU A 165 -7.23 19.57 2.24
C GLU A 165 -7.96 19.06 3.50
N THR A 166 -7.42 19.36 4.68
CA THR A 166 -8.07 19.02 5.96
C THR A 166 -9.43 19.71 6.08
N GLU A 167 -9.49 21.00 5.72
CA GLU A 167 -10.72 21.78 5.79
C GLU A 167 -11.76 21.31 4.75
N ALA A 168 -11.33 21.00 3.53
CA ALA A 168 -12.20 20.45 2.49
C ALA A 168 -12.78 19.09 2.92
N MET A 169 -11.95 18.20 3.46
CA MET A 169 -12.39 16.91 4.00
C MET A 169 -13.39 17.12 5.14
N ARG A 170 -13.12 18.04 6.08
CA ARG A 170 -14.04 18.37 7.17
C ARG A 170 -15.40 18.80 6.64
N GLN A 171 -15.45 19.69 5.66
CA GLN A 171 -16.71 20.17 5.08
C GLN A 171 -17.49 19.04 4.40
N GLN A 172 -16.81 18.17 3.67
CA GLN A 172 -17.41 17.00 3.04
C GLN A 172 -18.00 16.04 4.08
N VAL A 173 -17.25 15.74 5.15
CA VAL A 173 -17.69 14.86 6.24
C VAL A 173 -18.91 15.45 6.97
N VAL A 174 -18.89 16.75 7.28
CA VAL A 174 -20.02 17.43 7.93
C VAL A 174 -21.28 17.32 7.09
N ALA A 175 -21.19 17.55 5.79
CA ALA A 175 -22.31 17.45 4.87
C ALA A 175 -22.81 16.01 4.72
N ALA A 176 -21.91 15.04 4.54
CA ALA A 176 -22.26 13.64 4.30
C ALA A 176 -22.85 12.95 5.54
N CYS A 177 -22.37 13.31 6.73
CA CYS A 177 -22.77 12.68 7.99
C CYS A 177 -23.90 13.42 8.74
N GLY A 178 -24.49 14.45 8.13
CA GLY A 178 -25.58 15.22 8.73
C GLY A 178 -25.19 15.85 10.06
N LEU A 179 -23.94 16.32 10.18
CA LEU A 179 -23.47 17.02 11.37
C LEU A 179 -23.98 18.46 11.34
N GLN A 180 -24.40 18.99 12.48
CA GLN A 180 -24.70 20.41 12.58
C GLN A 180 -23.40 21.21 12.42
N LYS A 181 -23.41 22.23 11.55
CA LYS A 181 -22.32 23.20 11.48
C LYS A 181 -22.25 23.93 12.83
N ARG A 182 -21.15 23.73 13.57
CA ARG A 182 -20.81 24.60 14.69
C ARG A 182 -20.17 25.89 14.16
#